data_AF-A0A7S0Z3D2-F1
#
_entry.id   AF-A0A7S0Z3D2-F1
#
_cell.length_a   1.000
_cell.length_b   1.000
_cell.length_c   1.000
_cell.angle_alpha   90.00
_cell.angle_beta   90.00
_cell.angle_gamma   90.00
#
_symmetry.space_group_name_H-M   'P 1'
#
loop_
_entity.id
_entity.type
_entity.pdbx_description
1 polymer ?
#
loop_
_entity_poly.entity_id
_entity_poly.type
_entity_poly.pdbx_seq_one_letter_code
_entity_poly.pdbx_strand_id
1 'polypeptide(L)'
;DEMFRLLRVLRLFTLERHFPGISLFRGVVRRGSGDLAVAALVAGVTWIMFTCLLYLTESGNGEEDAGLAMSRRFCDFPTALPYTFILLSGDYPLTQFTPSGRLVNFAMIVCAQGVVGIPTAITIAAFRALVREASLAQTQSPPPERAG
;
A
#
# COMPACT_ATOMS: atom_id res chain seq x y z
N ASP A 1 -29.20 2.65 12.41
CA ASP A 1 -28.31 2.86 13.58
C ASP A 1 -26.82 2.59 13.38
N GLU A 2 -26.37 1.75 12.44
CA GLU A 2 -24.93 1.54 12.19
C GLU A 2 -24.25 2.69 11.43
N MET A 3 -24.94 3.29 10.46
CA MET A 3 -24.41 4.41 9.66
C MET A 3 -24.03 5.64 10.51
N PHE A 4 -24.79 5.92 11.58
CA PHE A 4 -24.49 7.01 12.52
C PHE A 4 -23.32 6.69 13.47
N ARG A 5 -22.88 5.42 13.58
CA ARG A 5 -21.67 5.06 14.34
C ARG A 5 -20.40 5.42 13.58
N LEU A 6 -20.39 5.28 12.24
CA LEU A 6 -19.27 5.75 11.41
C LEU A 6 -19.05 7.27 11.53
N LEU A 7 -20.14 8.04 11.62
CA LEU A 7 -20.04 9.51 11.82
C LEU A 7 -19.39 9.86 13.18
N ARG A 8 -19.47 8.99 14.18
CA ARG A 8 -18.78 9.18 15.46
C ARG A 8 -17.26 8.99 15.31
N VAL A 9 -16.80 8.13 14.40
CA VAL A 9 -15.38 7.98 14.06
C VAL A 9 -14.86 9.21 13.31
N LEU A 10 -15.70 9.85 12.48
CA LEU A 10 -15.33 11.11 11.82
C LEU A 10 -15.02 12.24 12.81
N ARG A 11 -15.60 12.21 14.02
CA ARG A 11 -15.26 13.15 15.11
C ARG A 11 -13.80 13.02 15.59
N LEU A 12 -13.15 11.86 15.38
CA LEU A 12 -11.73 11.68 15.69
C LEU A 12 -10.83 12.58 14.81
N PHE A 13 -11.24 12.85 13.57
CA PHE A 13 -10.53 13.82 12.71
C PHE A 13 -10.65 15.25 13.25
N THR A 14 -11.71 15.60 13.99
CA THR A 14 -11.79 16.90 14.66
C THR A 14 -10.74 17.06 15.77
N LEU A 15 -10.24 15.96 16.35
CA LEU A 15 -9.17 15.95 17.36
C LEU A 15 -7.79 16.35 16.77
N GLU A 16 -7.64 16.33 15.43
CA GLU A 16 -6.46 16.82 14.70
C GLU A 16 -6.12 18.28 15.04
N ARG A 17 -7.11 19.09 15.42
CA ARG A 17 -6.89 20.49 15.81
C ARG A 17 -5.91 20.63 16.99
N HIS A 18 -5.69 19.58 17.78
CA HIS A 18 -4.77 19.58 18.93
C HIS A 18 -3.37 19.02 18.62
N PHE A 19 -3.22 18.19 17.60
CA PHE A 19 -1.94 17.61 17.18
C PHE A 19 -1.76 17.78 15.67
N PRO A 20 -0.79 18.58 15.19
CA PRO A 20 -0.57 18.84 13.76
C PRO A 20 0.01 17.62 13.01
N GLY A 21 -0.45 16.40 13.29
CA GLY A 21 0.02 15.17 12.64
C GLY A 21 -0.43 15.05 11.19
N ILE A 22 -1.69 15.41 10.89
CA ILE A 22 -2.23 15.31 9.53
C ILE A 22 -1.70 16.43 8.62
N SER A 23 -1.41 17.62 9.15
CA SER A 23 -0.77 18.69 8.37
C SER A 23 0.67 18.31 7.97
N LEU A 24 1.42 17.65 8.86
CA LEU A 24 2.72 17.06 8.57
C LEU A 24 2.60 15.93 7.54
N PHE A 25 1.67 15.00 7.72
CA PHE A 25 1.42 13.91 6.78
C PHE A 25 1.06 14.42 5.38
N ARG A 26 0.17 15.41 5.30
CA ARG A 26 -0.17 16.08 4.03
C ARG A 26 1.05 16.75 3.41
N GLY A 27 1.94 17.32 4.22
CA GLY A 27 3.24 17.84 3.78
C GLY A 27 4.12 16.77 3.16
N VAL A 28 4.20 15.59 3.80
CA VAL A 28 4.99 14.43 3.32
C VAL A 28 4.45 13.94 1.98
N VAL A 29 3.14 13.69 1.90
CA VAL A 29 2.47 13.21 0.67
C VAL A 29 2.61 14.22 -0.46
N ARG A 30 2.43 15.52 -0.19
CA ARG A 30 2.57 16.56 -1.22
C ARG A 30 4.00 16.70 -1.72
N ARG A 31 4.99 16.49 -0.84
CA ARG A 31 6.42 16.58 -1.21
C ARG A 31 6.88 15.38 -2.03
N GLY A 32 6.37 14.20 -1.73
CA GLY A 32 6.69 12.96 -2.44
C GLY A 32 5.70 12.57 -3.54
N SER A 33 4.73 13.42 -3.93
CA SER A 33 3.59 13.00 -4.77
C SER A 33 4.01 12.48 -6.16
N GLY A 34 5.05 13.06 -6.76
CA GLY A 34 5.60 12.60 -8.04
C GLY A 34 6.18 11.19 -7.92
N ASP A 35 7.08 10.98 -6.96
CA ASP A 35 7.72 9.68 -6.73
C ASP A 35 6.73 8.62 -6.24
N LEU A 36 5.75 9.01 -5.41
CA LEU A 36 4.65 8.14 -4.99
C LEU A 36 3.78 7.72 -6.19
N ALA A 37 3.52 8.61 -7.15
CA ALA A 37 2.76 8.26 -8.34
C ALA A 37 3.51 7.25 -9.22
N VAL A 38 4.83 7.40 -9.37
CA VAL A 38 5.67 6.41 -10.06
C VAL A 38 5.67 5.08 -9.32
N ALA A 39 5.81 5.09 -7.99
CA ALA A 39 5.74 3.88 -7.18
C ALA A 39 4.38 3.17 -7.30
N ALA A 40 3.28 3.93 -7.32
CA ALA A 40 1.94 3.40 -7.54
C ALA A 40 1.76 2.81 -8.93
N LEU A 41 2.34 3.42 -9.97
CA LEU A 41 2.35 2.87 -11.33
C LEU A 41 3.10 1.52 -11.36
N VAL A 42 4.29 1.46 -10.77
CA VAL A 42 5.10 0.23 -10.69
C VAL A 42 4.35 -0.87 -9.93
N ALA A 43 3.68 -0.52 -8.83
CA ALA A 43 2.82 -1.44 -8.09
C ALA A 43 1.64 -1.95 -8.93
N GLY A 44 0.95 -1.07 -9.65
CA GLY A 44 -0.14 -1.45 -10.54
C GLY A 44 0.30 -2.36 -11.68
N VAL A 45 1.43 -2.06 -12.33
CA VAL A 45 1.99 -2.90 -13.40
C VAL A 45 2.39 -4.27 -12.87
N THR A 46 3.04 -4.32 -11.71
CA THR A 46 3.44 -5.57 -11.06
C THR A 46 2.22 -6.41 -10.70
N TRP A 47 1.17 -5.79 -10.16
CA TRP A 47 -0.09 -6.46 -9.84
C TRP A 47 -0.76 -7.05 -11.07
N ILE A 48 -0.86 -6.30 -12.17
CA ILE A 48 -1.43 -6.78 -13.44
C ILE A 48 -0.58 -7.91 -14.05
N MET A 49 0.75 -7.78 -14.02
CA MET A 49 1.69 -8.78 -14.53
C MET A 49 1.50 -10.12 -13.82
N PHE A 50 1.48 -10.13 -12.47
CA PHE A 50 1.29 -11.36 -11.71
C PHE A 50 -0.13 -11.91 -11.82
N THR A 51 -1.14 -11.05 -11.99
CA THR A 51 -2.52 -11.49 -12.26
C THR A 51 -2.60 -12.25 -13.58
N CYS A 52 -1.93 -11.76 -14.62
CA CYS A 52 -1.85 -12.44 -15.92
C CYS A 52 -1.09 -13.77 -15.82
N LEU A 53 0.00 -13.80 -15.05
CA LEU A 53 0.79 -15.01 -14.87
C LEU A 53 0.01 -16.11 -14.13
N LEU A 54 -0.70 -15.75 -13.06
CA LEU A 54 -1.59 -16.66 -12.33
C LEU A 54 -2.79 -17.11 -13.18
N TYR A 55 -3.36 -16.22 -13.98
CA TYR A 55 -4.40 -16.57 -14.95
C TYR A 55 -3.93 -17.67 -15.91
N LEU A 56 -2.74 -17.55 -16.48
CA LEU A 56 -2.20 -18.55 -17.41
C LEU A 56 -1.88 -19.87 -16.72
N THR A 57 -1.40 -19.86 -15.47
CA THR A 57 -1.03 -21.10 -14.76
C THR A 57 -2.23 -21.82 -14.15
N GLU A 58 -3.28 -21.09 -13.74
CA GLU A 58 -4.38 -21.65 -12.95
C GLU A 58 -5.73 -21.69 -13.69
N SER A 59 -5.84 -21.11 -14.90
CA SER A 59 -7.06 -21.19 -15.72
C SER A 59 -7.49 -22.62 -16.05
N GLY A 60 -6.52 -23.54 -16.19
CA GLY A 60 -6.75 -24.96 -16.42
C GLY A 60 -6.86 -25.82 -15.15
N ASN A 61 -6.75 -25.23 -13.95
CA ASN A 61 -6.71 -26.01 -12.71
C ASN A 61 -8.13 -26.39 -12.24
N GLY A 62 -8.42 -27.69 -12.29
CA GLY A 62 -9.70 -28.26 -11.85
C GLY A 62 -9.81 -28.48 -10.34
N GLU A 63 -8.72 -28.27 -9.59
CA GLU A 63 -8.71 -28.48 -8.13
C GLU A 63 -9.66 -27.51 -7.42
N GLU A 64 -10.44 -28.05 -6.49
CA GLU A 64 -11.36 -27.29 -5.66
C GLU A 64 -10.71 -26.89 -4.34
N ASP A 65 -10.85 -25.62 -3.97
CA ASP A 65 -10.37 -25.11 -2.69
C ASP A 65 -11.46 -24.20 -2.10
N ALA A 66 -11.80 -24.34 -0.83
CA ALA A 66 -12.90 -23.60 -0.18
C ALA A 66 -14.21 -23.56 -0.99
N GLY A 67 -14.61 -24.68 -1.62
CA GLY A 67 -15.89 -24.85 -2.31
C GLY A 67 -15.98 -24.23 -3.72
N LEU A 68 -14.87 -23.77 -4.30
CA LEU A 68 -14.79 -23.34 -5.70
C LEU A 68 -13.54 -23.87 -6.38
N ALA A 69 -13.68 -24.30 -7.64
CA ALA A 69 -12.55 -24.66 -8.50
C ALA A 69 -11.64 -23.46 -8.78
N MET A 70 -10.33 -23.67 -8.77
CA MET A 70 -9.35 -22.61 -9.08
C MET A 70 -9.54 -22.05 -10.49
N SER A 71 -9.86 -22.89 -11.46
CA SER A 71 -10.23 -22.48 -12.83
C SER A 71 -11.38 -21.49 -12.89
N ARG A 72 -12.35 -21.56 -11.97
CA ARG A 72 -13.47 -20.60 -11.88
C ARG A 72 -13.07 -19.28 -11.24
N ARG A 73 -12.07 -19.28 -10.34
CA ARG A 73 -11.53 -18.05 -9.73
C ARG A 73 -10.64 -17.28 -10.70
N PHE A 74 -9.88 -18.01 -11.51
CA PHE A 74 -8.97 -17.48 -12.51
C PHE A 74 -9.51 -17.64 -13.94
N CYS A 75 -10.84 -17.61 -14.14
CA CYS A 75 -11.44 -17.71 -15.49
C CYS A 75 -11.43 -16.39 -16.27
N ASP A 76 -11.50 -15.27 -15.56
CA ASP A 76 -11.54 -13.93 -16.12
C ASP A 76 -10.51 -13.04 -15.41
N PHE A 77 -9.81 -12.22 -16.20
CA PHE A 77 -8.85 -11.24 -15.69
C PHE A 77 -9.41 -10.32 -14.57
N PRO A 78 -10.57 -9.65 -14.72
CA PRO A 78 -11.10 -8.79 -13.68
C PRO A 78 -11.48 -9.55 -12.39
N THR A 79 -11.89 -10.81 -12.52
CA THR A 79 -12.23 -11.66 -11.38
C THR A 79 -10.98 -12.12 -10.62
N ALA A 80 -9.86 -12.30 -11.33
CA ALA A 80 -8.57 -12.70 -10.77
C ALA A 80 -7.80 -11.58 -10.03
N LEU A 81 -8.06 -10.31 -10.37
CA LEU A 81 -7.41 -9.13 -9.76
C LEU A 81 -7.53 -9.10 -8.22
N PRO A 82 -8.74 -9.16 -7.61
CA PRO A 82 -8.86 -9.09 -6.15
C PRO A 82 -8.20 -10.27 -5.43
N TYR A 83 -8.26 -11.49 -6.00
CA TYR A 83 -7.56 -12.64 -5.44
C TYR A 83 -6.04 -12.46 -5.48
N THR A 84 -5.52 -11.96 -6.60
CA THR A 84 -4.10 -11.66 -6.75
C THR A 84 -3.66 -10.57 -5.77
N PHE A 85 -4.50 -9.57 -5.49
CA PHE A 85 -4.20 -8.52 -4.51
C PHE A 85 -4.06 -9.06 -3.08
N ILE A 86 -4.92 -10.00 -2.69
CA ILE A 86 -4.85 -10.67 -1.38
C ILE A 86 -3.57 -11.51 -1.29
N LEU A 87 -3.28 -12.31 -2.33
CA LEU A 87 -2.07 -13.13 -2.39
C LEU A 87 -0.79 -12.26 -2.39
N LEU A 88 -0.83 -11.11 -3.07
CA LEU A 88 0.24 -10.11 -3.10
C LEU A 88 0.47 -9.49 -1.71
N SER A 89 -0.58 -9.36 -0.91
CA SER A 89 -0.50 -8.91 0.49
C SER A 89 0.08 -9.97 1.43
N GLY A 90 0.24 -11.22 0.95
CA GLY A 90 0.79 -12.33 1.72
C GLY A 90 -0.25 -13.13 2.51
N ASP A 91 -1.53 -12.86 2.34
CA ASP A 91 -2.60 -13.70 2.87
C ASP A 91 -2.87 -14.84 1.88
N TYR A 92 -2.76 -16.09 2.34
CA TYR A 92 -2.86 -17.30 1.51
C TYR A 92 -4.09 -18.14 1.90
N PRO A 93 -5.31 -17.63 1.64
CA PRO A 93 -6.53 -18.43 1.84
C PRO A 93 -6.65 -19.56 0.79
N LEU A 94 -5.97 -19.42 -0.34
CA LEU A 94 -5.90 -20.39 -1.42
C LEU A 94 -4.58 -21.16 -1.33
N THR A 95 -4.62 -22.48 -1.38
CA THR A 95 -3.45 -23.35 -1.18
C THR A 95 -3.29 -24.40 -2.27
N GLN A 96 -4.36 -24.76 -2.98
CA GLN A 96 -4.35 -25.80 -4.02
C GLN A 96 -3.88 -25.28 -5.40
N PHE A 97 -2.69 -24.68 -5.44
CA PHE A 97 -2.06 -24.24 -6.67
C PHE A 97 -1.29 -25.36 -7.38
N THR A 98 -1.21 -25.28 -8.71
CA THR A 98 -0.33 -26.13 -9.53
C THR A 98 1.14 -25.92 -9.14
N PRO A 99 2.05 -26.89 -9.39
CA PRO A 99 3.47 -26.72 -9.07
C PRO A 99 4.11 -25.48 -9.73
N SER A 100 3.70 -25.14 -10.95
CA SER A 100 4.09 -23.90 -11.64
C SER A 100 3.47 -22.67 -10.99
N GLY A 101 2.20 -22.71 -10.61
CA GLY A 101 1.52 -21.64 -9.87
C GLY A 101 2.13 -21.37 -8.49
N ARG A 102 2.65 -22.39 -7.80
CA ARG A 102 3.37 -22.24 -6.52
C ARG A 102 4.69 -21.48 -6.70
N LEU A 103 5.42 -21.76 -7.77
CA LEU A 103 6.66 -21.03 -8.10
C LEU A 103 6.36 -19.55 -8.42
N VAL A 104 5.30 -19.30 -9.20
CA VAL A 104 4.83 -17.94 -9.49
C VAL A 104 4.44 -17.20 -8.22
N ASN A 105 3.69 -17.86 -7.32
CA ASN A 105 3.32 -17.30 -6.01
C ASN A 105 4.56 -16.95 -5.17
N PHE A 106 5.55 -17.84 -5.09
CA PHE A 106 6.78 -17.57 -4.35
C PHE A 106 7.52 -16.34 -4.90
N ALA A 107 7.71 -16.25 -6.21
CA ALA A 107 8.34 -15.09 -6.84
C ALA A 107 7.52 -13.80 -6.64
N MET A 108 6.19 -13.91 -6.68
CA MET A 108 5.27 -12.80 -6.48
C MET A 108 5.42 -12.19 -5.08
N ILE A 109 5.45 -12.97 -4.00
CA ILE A 109 5.60 -12.43 -2.63
C ILE A 109 6.89 -11.62 -2.49
N VAL A 110 8.00 -12.15 -2.99
CA VAL A 110 9.32 -11.51 -2.88
C VAL A 110 9.32 -10.17 -3.63
N CYS A 111 8.84 -10.17 -4.88
CA CYS A 111 8.75 -8.95 -5.69
C CYS A 111 7.76 -7.94 -5.09
N ALA A 112 6.60 -8.40 -4.62
CA ALA A 112 5.57 -7.59 -4.01
C ALA A 112 6.08 -6.84 -2.78
N GLN A 113 6.76 -7.52 -1.87
CA GLN A 113 7.29 -6.90 -0.67
C GLN A 113 8.37 -5.86 -0.99
N GLY A 114 9.17 -6.10 -2.03
CA GLY A 114 10.10 -5.11 -2.57
C GLY A 114 9.38 -3.85 -3.07
N VAL A 115 8.29 -4.02 -3.83
CA VAL A 115 7.50 -2.90 -4.38
C VAL A 115 6.78 -2.12 -3.29
N VAL A 116 6.25 -2.78 -2.26
CA VAL A 116 5.64 -2.11 -1.08
C VAL A 116 6.67 -1.32 -0.28
N GLY A 117 7.94 -1.74 -0.29
CA GLY A 117 9.03 -0.99 0.33
C GLY A 117 9.30 0.38 -0.31
N ILE A 118 8.97 0.57 -1.60
CA ILE A 118 9.22 1.82 -2.35
C ILE A 118 8.44 3.00 -1.76
N PRO A 119 7.09 2.98 -1.66
CA PRO A 119 6.35 4.09 -1.08
C PRO A 119 6.71 4.32 0.40
N THR A 120 7.05 3.27 1.14
CA THR A 120 7.54 3.41 2.53
C THR A 120 8.84 4.19 2.58
N ALA A 121 9.82 3.86 1.73
CA ALA A 121 11.10 4.55 1.66
C ALA A 121 10.96 6.03 1.27
N ILE A 122 10.13 6.33 0.26
CA ILE A 122 9.87 7.71 -0.17
C ILE A 122 9.19 8.51 0.96
N THR A 123 8.21 7.91 1.65
CA THR A 123 7.52 8.55 2.78
C THR A 123 8.50 8.90 3.90
N ILE A 124 9.40 7.97 4.25
CA ILE A 124 10.44 8.20 5.26
C ILE A 124 11.39 9.31 4.82
N ALA A 125 11.83 9.32 3.55
CA ALA A 125 12.71 10.35 3.03
C ALA A 125 12.07 11.74 3.08
N ALA A 126 10.80 11.86 2.67
CA ALA A 126 10.04 13.10 2.71
C ALA A 126 9.78 13.58 4.16
N PHE A 127 9.49 12.65 5.09
CA PHE A 127 9.36 12.99 6.51
C PHE A 127 10.67 13.53 7.10
N ARG A 128 11.81 12.88 6.81
CA ARG A 128 13.13 13.33 7.27
C ARG A 128 13.49 14.72 6.74
N ALA A 129 13.09 15.05 5.51
CA ALA A 129 13.29 16.38 4.93
C ALA A 129 12.51 17.45 5.72
N LEU A 130 11.22 17.20 6.01
CA LEU A 130 10.39 18.15 6.77
C LEU A 130 10.89 18.37 8.19
N VAL A 131 11.30 17.30 8.88
CA VAL A 131 11.86 17.40 10.24
C VAL A 131 13.15 18.22 10.23
N ARG A 132 14.02 18.02 9.23
CA ARG A 132 15.27 18.77 9.09
C ARG A 132 15.02 20.27 8.86
N GLU A 133 14.05 20.62 8.00
CA GLU A 133 13.67 22.01 7.74
C GLU A 133 13.14 22.69 9.02
N ALA A 134 12.33 21.99 9.81
CA ALA A 134 11.84 22.49 11.10
C ALA A 134 12.95 22.73 12.12
N SER A 135 13.96 21.85 12.20
CA SER A 135 15.11 22.02 13.10
C SER A 135 15.99 23.22 12.73
N LEU A 136 16.18 23.50 11.43
CA LEU A 136 16.98 24.63 10.97
C LEU A 136 16.30 25.98 11.24
N ALA A 137 14.97 26.05 11.07
CA ALA A 137 14.20 27.25 11.36
C ALA A 137 14.30 27.70 12.83
N GLN A 138 14.42 26.77 13.77
CA GLN A 138 14.64 27.07 15.20
C GLN A 138 16.05 27.60 15.50
N THR A 139 17.04 27.23 14.69
CA THR A 139 18.43 27.65 14.91
C THR A 139 18.67 29.09 14.39
N GLN A 140 17.83 29.57 13.45
CA GLN A 140 17.95 30.89 12.84
C GLN A 140 17.11 31.99 13.51
N SER A 141 16.24 31.68 14.49
CA SER A 141 15.55 32.74 15.25
C SER A 141 16.55 33.46 16.17
N PRO A 142 16.75 34.79 16.04
CA PRO A 142 17.66 35.53 16.91
C PRO A 142 17.19 35.44 18.38
N PRO A 143 18.12 35.42 19.35
CA PRO A 143 17.77 35.40 20.76
C PRO A 143 16.87 36.61 21.07
N PRO A 144 15.86 36.47 21.96
CA PRO A 144 15.03 37.60 22.35
C PRO A 144 15.94 38.70 22.89
N GLU A 145 15.92 39.84 22.21
CA GLU A 145 16.58 41.06 22.66
C GLU A 145 16.03 41.35 24.06
N ARG A 146 16.90 41.23 25.06
CA ARG A 146 16.56 41.56 26.44
C ARG A 146 16.31 43.06 26.46
N ALA A 147 15.04 43.46 26.34
CA ALA A 147 14.60 44.81 26.64
C ALA A 147 14.95 45.08 28.11
N GLY A 148 16.03 45.84 28.30
CA GLY A 148 16.46 46.39 29.59
C GLY A 148 15.71 47.67 29.92
#